data_AF-A0A535ADV9-F1
#
_entry.id   AF-A0A535ADV9-F1
#
_cell.length_a   1.000
_cell.length_b   1.000
_cell.length_c   1.000
_cell.angle_alpha   90.00
_cell.angle_beta   90.00
_cell.angle_gamma   90.00
#
_symmetry.space_group_name_H-M   'P 1'
#
loop_
_entity.id
_entity.type
_entity.pdbx_description
1 polymer ?
#
loop_
_entity_poly.entity_id
_entity_poly.type
_entity_poly.pdbx_seq_one_letter_code
_entity_poly.pdbx_strand_id
1 'polypeptide(L)'
;MAPAPTPLIRDLRTALERAQRAFERGHMRETIDLLEHALTLDPDHVPARTMLGLAYARTRSVEQAFEHFEGALVRDPDAFAPRCALGELYLRLGIPAEARPHLARALEVATSAAERSYVQALLKEDRLRERRRVPRPSFRTPFWLLRRGR
;
A
#
# COMPACT_ATOMS: atom_id res chain seq x y z
N MET A 1 20.91 1.17 -21.60
CA MET A 1 20.03 2.27 -22.08
C MET A 1 19.39 2.89 -20.84
N ALA A 2 19.89 4.04 -20.38
CA ALA A 2 19.30 4.74 -19.24
C ALA A 2 17.85 5.15 -19.59
N PRO A 3 16.88 5.04 -18.67
CA PRO A 3 15.54 5.54 -18.95
C PRO A 3 15.64 7.04 -19.27
N ALA A 4 14.91 7.48 -20.31
CA ALA A 4 14.83 8.88 -20.68
C ALA A 4 14.46 9.70 -19.43
N PRO A 5 15.11 10.86 -19.18
CA PRO A 5 14.73 11.71 -18.06
C PRO A 5 13.25 12.03 -18.23
N THR A 6 12.44 11.63 -17.25
CA THR A 6 11.03 12.00 -17.17
C THR A 6 10.98 13.51 -17.41
N PRO A 7 10.26 14.00 -18.44
CA PRO A 7 10.20 15.43 -18.71
C PRO A 7 9.82 16.10 -17.39
N LEU A 8 10.53 17.18 -17.01
CA LEU A 8 10.44 17.79 -15.70
C LEU A 8 8.99 18.28 -15.45
N ILE A 9 8.11 17.40 -14.95
CA ILE A 9 6.71 17.71 -14.74
C ILE A 9 6.66 18.63 -13.53
N ARG A 10 6.55 19.94 -13.74
CA ARG A 10 6.52 20.92 -12.65
C ARG A 10 5.16 21.00 -11.93
N ASP A 11 4.17 20.28 -12.43
CA ASP A 11 2.78 20.33 -11.97
C ASP A 11 2.36 19.02 -11.31
N LEU A 12 1.91 19.10 -10.05
CA LEU A 12 1.48 17.95 -9.25
C LEU A 12 0.39 17.16 -9.96
N ARG A 13 -0.64 17.84 -10.46
CA ARG A 13 -1.78 17.20 -11.12
C ARG A 13 -1.34 16.38 -12.32
N THR A 14 -0.53 16.96 -13.20
CA THR A 14 0.00 16.27 -14.38
C THR A 14 0.86 15.06 -13.98
N ALA A 15 1.65 15.15 -12.91
CA ALA A 15 2.45 14.03 -12.41
C ALA A 15 1.56 12.89 -11.91
N LEU A 16 0.52 13.20 -11.13
CA LEU A 16 -0.44 12.23 -10.61
C LEU A 16 -1.26 11.56 -11.72
N GLU A 17 -1.75 12.32 -12.70
CA GLU A 17 -2.50 11.78 -13.84
C GLU A 17 -1.65 10.79 -14.66
N ARG A 18 -0.39 11.12 -14.91
CA ARG A 18 0.55 10.22 -15.59
C ARG A 18 0.87 9.00 -14.73
N ALA A 19 1.11 9.19 -13.44
CA ALA A 19 1.39 8.09 -12.51
C ALA A 19 0.23 7.09 -12.48
N GLN A 20 -1.00 7.57 -12.39
CA GLN A 20 -2.20 6.74 -12.42
C GLN A 20 -2.28 5.91 -13.71
N ARG A 21 -2.09 6.54 -14.87
CA ARG A 21 -2.11 5.84 -16.17
C ARG A 21 -0.97 4.82 -16.29
N ALA A 22 0.23 5.15 -15.79
CA ALA A 22 1.35 4.22 -15.78
C ALA A 22 1.08 3.02 -14.86
N PHE A 23 0.46 3.25 -13.70
CA PHE A 23 0.09 2.21 -12.75
C PHE A 23 -0.94 1.25 -13.32
N GLU A 24 -1.96 1.77 -14.02
CA GLU A 24 -2.97 0.98 -14.72
C GLU A 24 -2.37 0.11 -15.84
N ARG A 25 -1.34 0.62 -16.54
CA ARG A 25 -0.62 -0.13 -17.59
C ARG A 25 0.40 -1.12 -17.05
N GLY A 26 0.63 -1.18 -15.74
CA GLY A 26 1.62 -2.06 -15.16
C GLY A 26 3.06 -1.53 -15.21
N HIS A 27 3.28 -0.28 -15.65
CA HIS A 27 4.60 0.34 -15.72
C HIS A 27 5.04 0.82 -14.34
N MET A 28 5.37 -0.12 -13.45
CA MET A 28 5.63 0.18 -12.03
C MET A 28 6.83 1.11 -11.83
N ARG A 29 7.90 0.98 -12.62
CA ARG A 29 9.07 1.86 -12.49
C ARG A 29 8.74 3.31 -12.83
N GLU A 30 8.07 3.54 -13.96
CA GLU A 30 7.58 4.87 -14.34
C GLU A 30 6.61 5.42 -13.29
N THR A 31 5.75 4.57 -12.73
CA THR A 31 4.82 4.97 -11.66
C THR A 31 5.57 5.46 -10.43
N ILE A 32 6.58 4.71 -9.97
CA ILE A 32 7.41 5.06 -8.80
C ILE A 32 8.09 6.40 -9.05
N ASP A 33 8.78 6.56 -10.18
CA ASP A 33 9.49 7.80 -10.52
C ASP A 33 8.55 9.02 -10.53
N LEU A 34 7.34 8.87 -11.10
CA LEU A 34 6.34 9.93 -11.16
C LEU A 34 5.74 10.27 -9.79
N LEU A 35 5.50 9.27 -8.93
CA LEU A 35 4.93 9.47 -7.60
C LEU A 35 5.96 10.02 -6.61
N GLU A 36 7.22 9.59 -6.70
CA GLU A 36 8.32 10.19 -5.94
C GLU A 36 8.45 11.67 -6.29
N HIS A 37 8.42 11.99 -7.59
CA HIS A 37 8.41 13.37 -8.04
C HIS A 37 7.18 14.14 -7.54
N ALA A 38 5.98 13.56 -7.63
CA ALA A 38 4.77 14.17 -7.10
C ALA A 38 4.88 14.49 -5.60
N LEU A 39 5.49 13.60 -4.82
CA LEU A 39 5.73 13.81 -3.39
C LEU A 39 6.84 14.84 -3.09
N THR A 40 7.69 15.19 -4.06
CA THR A 40 8.57 16.37 -3.92
C THR A 40 7.80 17.70 -4.06
N LEU A 41 6.68 17.68 -4.82
CA LEU A 41 5.82 18.85 -5.02
C LEU A 41 4.81 19.01 -3.88
N ASP A 42 4.24 17.91 -3.41
CA ASP A 42 3.37 17.85 -2.24
C ASP A 42 3.73 16.65 -1.36
N PRO A 43 4.57 16.86 -0.32
CA PRO A 43 4.97 15.81 0.59
C PRO A 43 3.83 15.21 1.41
N ASP A 44 2.68 15.88 1.55
CA ASP A 44 1.59 15.44 2.42
C ASP A 44 0.42 14.82 1.65
N HIS A 45 0.59 14.63 0.34
CA HIS A 45 -0.43 14.04 -0.53
C HIS A 45 -0.67 12.54 -0.24
N VAL A 46 -1.60 12.26 0.68
CA VAL A 46 -1.96 10.90 1.14
C VAL A 46 -2.28 9.93 -0.01
N PRO A 47 -3.09 10.29 -1.03
CA PRO A 47 -3.35 9.38 -2.15
C PRO A 47 -2.09 9.01 -2.95
N ALA A 48 -1.15 9.94 -3.13
CA ALA A 48 0.06 9.71 -3.90
C ALA A 48 1.00 8.77 -3.15
N ARG A 49 1.18 9.02 -1.85
CA ARG A 49 1.94 8.13 -0.97
C ARG A 49 1.33 6.73 -0.90
N THR A 50 0.00 6.63 -0.85
CA THR A 50 -0.71 5.34 -0.89
C THR A 50 -0.45 4.60 -2.21
N MET A 51 -0.57 5.27 -3.35
CA MET A 51 -0.27 4.67 -4.65
C MET A 51 1.19 4.24 -4.78
N LEU A 52 2.11 4.99 -4.18
CA LEU A 52 3.54 4.65 -4.19
C LEU A 52 3.78 3.36 -3.39
N GLY A 53 3.15 3.23 -2.23
CA GLY A 53 3.16 1.99 -1.45
C GLY A 53 2.59 0.80 -2.23
N LEU A 54 1.49 0.99 -2.97
CA LEU A 54 0.92 -0.05 -3.84
C LEU A 54 1.87 -0.44 -4.99
N ALA A 55 2.56 0.53 -5.60
CA ALA A 55 3.54 0.27 -6.65
C ALA A 55 4.70 -0.57 -6.11
N TYR A 56 5.24 -0.21 -4.94
CA TYR A 56 6.28 -0.99 -4.26
C TYR A 56 5.82 -2.40 -3.87
N ALA A 57 4.58 -2.54 -3.39
CA ALA A 57 4.00 -3.85 -3.07
C ALA A 57 3.85 -4.76 -4.32
N ARG A 58 3.67 -4.17 -5.50
CA ARG A 58 3.62 -4.90 -6.79
C ARG A 58 5.01 -5.28 -7.30
N THR A 59 6.03 -4.47 -7.03
CA THR A 59 7.43 -4.78 -7.37
C THR A 59 8.13 -5.66 -6.34
N ARG A 60 7.40 -6.16 -5.33
CA ARG A 60 7.91 -6.97 -4.20
C ARG A 60 8.91 -6.23 -3.31
N SER A 61 8.87 -4.91 -3.34
CA SER A 61 9.62 -4.01 -2.45
C SER A 61 8.80 -3.81 -1.19
N VAL A 62 8.75 -4.84 -0.35
CA VAL A 62 7.80 -4.93 0.78
C VAL A 62 8.09 -3.83 1.79
N GLU A 63 9.35 -3.61 2.15
CA GLU A 63 9.78 -2.62 3.13
C GLU A 63 9.32 -1.21 2.75
N GLN A 64 9.57 -0.80 1.51
CA GLN A 64 9.12 0.51 1.01
C GLN A 64 7.59 0.61 0.99
N ALA A 65 6.88 -0.47 0.66
CA ALA A 65 5.43 -0.46 0.69
C ALA A 65 4.89 -0.11 2.09
N PHE A 66 5.45 -0.72 3.14
CA PHE A 66 5.09 -0.40 4.52
C PHE A 66 5.41 1.04 4.90
N GLU A 67 6.62 1.53 4.60
CA GLU A 67 7.00 2.91 4.89
C GLU A 67 6.00 3.92 4.30
N HIS A 68 5.60 3.70 3.05
CA HIS A 68 4.68 4.60 2.38
C HIS A 68 3.26 4.50 2.94
N PHE A 69 2.74 3.30 3.22
CA PHE A 69 1.43 3.19 3.84
C PHE A 69 1.38 3.76 5.26
N GLU A 70 2.39 3.47 6.08
CA GLU A 70 2.50 4.03 7.44
C GLU A 70 2.65 5.55 7.38
N GLY A 71 3.49 6.08 6.49
CA GLY A 71 3.63 7.52 6.29
C GLY A 71 2.35 8.18 5.76
N ALA A 72 1.49 7.46 5.04
CA ALA A 72 0.18 7.97 4.63
C ALA A 72 -0.75 8.06 5.85
N LEU A 73 -0.73 7.04 6.73
CA LEU A 73 -1.51 7.01 7.96
C LEU A 73 -1.03 7.97 9.05
N VAL A 74 0.24 8.39 9.03
CA VAL A 74 0.72 9.47 9.89
C VAL A 74 0.07 10.80 9.52
N ARG A 75 -0.22 11.04 8.23
CA ARG A 75 -0.85 12.28 7.75
C ARG A 75 -2.36 12.25 7.87
N ASP A 76 -2.96 11.13 7.50
CA ASP A 76 -4.39 10.89 7.68
C ASP A 76 -4.60 9.55 8.39
N PRO A 77 -4.78 9.59 9.73
CA PRO A 77 -5.03 8.40 10.53
C PRO A 77 -6.31 7.66 10.16
N ASP A 78 -7.25 8.25 9.41
CA ASP A 78 -8.53 7.64 9.02
C ASP A 78 -8.63 7.34 7.53
N ALA A 79 -7.54 7.54 6.77
CA ALA A 79 -7.47 7.19 5.36
C ALA A 79 -7.73 5.68 5.15
N PHE A 80 -8.85 5.38 4.47
CA PHE A 80 -9.28 4.01 4.19
C PHE A 80 -8.26 3.24 3.34
N ALA A 81 -7.85 3.81 2.20
CA ALA A 81 -7.04 3.13 1.20
C ALA A 81 -5.68 2.61 1.71
N PRO A 82 -4.79 3.43 2.33
CA PRO A 82 -3.51 2.93 2.86
C PRO A 82 -3.70 1.93 4.01
N ARG A 83 -4.76 2.09 4.82
CA ARG A 83 -5.05 1.14 5.90
C ARG A 83 -5.52 -0.21 5.38
N CYS A 84 -6.41 -0.22 4.40
CA CYS A 84 -6.86 -1.44 3.76
C CYS A 84 -5.68 -2.15 3.05
N ALA A 85 -4.84 -1.39 2.34
CA ALA A 85 -3.65 -1.91 1.67
C ALA A 85 -2.63 -2.54 2.64
N LEU A 86 -2.41 -1.96 3.83
CA LEU A 86 -1.59 -2.58 4.89
C LEU A 86 -2.17 -3.92 5.34
N GLY A 87 -3.48 -3.96 5.60
CA GLY A 87 -4.16 -5.19 5.99
C GLY A 87 -4.02 -6.29 4.94
N GLU A 88 -4.23 -5.95 3.66
CA GLU A 88 -4.06 -6.89 2.56
C GLU A 88 -2.60 -7.36 2.41
N LEU A 89 -1.62 -6.44 2.54
CA LEU A 89 -0.21 -6.78 2.46
C LEU A 89 0.19 -7.76 3.57
N TYR A 90 -0.28 -7.55 4.80
CA TYR A 90 -0.07 -8.50 5.90
C TYR A 90 -0.70 -9.86 5.64
N LEU A 91 -1.91 -9.92 5.06
CA LEU A 91 -2.52 -11.19 4.66
C LEU A 91 -1.69 -11.92 3.60
N ARG A 92 -1.17 -11.19 2.60
CA ARG A 92 -0.30 -11.74 1.55
C ARG A 92 1.03 -12.27 2.11
N LEU A 93 1.57 -11.63 3.15
CA LEU A 93 2.74 -12.08 3.88
C LEU A 93 2.44 -13.23 4.84
N GLY A 94 1.19 -13.66 4.98
CA GLY A 94 0.84 -14.76 5.88
C GLY A 94 0.84 -14.37 7.36
N ILE A 95 0.72 -13.06 7.65
CA ILE A 95 0.76 -12.48 9.00
C ILE A 95 -0.65 -11.95 9.37
N PRO A 96 -1.65 -12.82 9.61
CA PRO A 96 -3.04 -12.37 9.83
C PRO A 96 -3.27 -11.64 11.14
N ALA A 97 -2.47 -11.89 12.17
CA ALA A 97 -2.65 -11.24 13.47
C ALA A 97 -2.44 -9.72 13.36
N GLU A 98 -1.56 -9.29 12.47
CA GLU A 98 -1.22 -7.91 12.17
C GLU A 98 -2.18 -7.33 11.12
N ALA A 99 -2.67 -8.14 10.18
CA ALA A 99 -3.68 -7.70 9.22
C ALA A 99 -5.02 -7.31 9.87
N ARG A 100 -5.49 -8.12 10.84
CA ARG A 100 -6.81 -8.00 11.46
C ARG A 100 -7.11 -6.60 12.05
N PRO A 101 -6.24 -5.99 12.88
CA PRO A 101 -6.51 -4.65 13.41
C PRO A 101 -6.59 -3.58 12.31
N HIS A 102 -5.75 -3.65 11.27
CA HIS A 102 -5.83 -2.73 10.13
C HIS A 102 -7.14 -2.88 9.37
N LEU A 103 -7.57 -4.11 9.07
CA LEU A 103 -8.84 -4.37 8.38
C LEU A 103 -10.06 -4.02 9.24
N ALA A 104 -10.01 -4.24 10.56
CA ALA A 104 -11.06 -3.82 11.48
C ALA A 104 -11.24 -2.29 11.46
N ARG A 105 -10.14 -1.54 11.60
CA ARG A 105 -10.19 -0.08 11.52
C ARG A 105 -10.58 0.40 10.12
N ALA A 106 -10.18 -0.30 9.05
CA ALA A 106 -10.65 0.00 7.69
C ALA A 106 -12.18 -0.13 7.54
N LEU A 107 -12.82 -1.09 8.22
CA LEU A 107 -14.28 -1.21 8.23
C LEU A 107 -14.96 -0.04 8.93
N GLU A 108 -14.37 0.45 10.02
CA GLU A 108 -14.92 1.57 10.80
C GLU A 108 -14.90 2.88 9.99
N VAL A 109 -13.82 3.12 9.24
CA VAL A 109 -13.66 4.35 8.44
C VAL A 109 -14.25 4.24 7.03
N ALA A 110 -14.72 3.06 6.62
CA ALA A 110 -15.27 2.84 5.30
C ALA A 110 -16.55 3.66 5.08
N THR A 111 -16.49 4.55 4.09
CA THR A 111 -17.56 5.49 3.76
C THR A 111 -18.56 4.89 2.77
N SER A 112 -18.10 3.96 1.92
CA SER A 112 -18.94 3.33 0.89
C SER A 112 -19.25 1.86 1.17
N ALA A 113 -20.35 1.38 0.59
CA ALA A 113 -20.70 -0.04 0.63
C ALA A 113 -19.66 -0.91 -0.09
N ALA A 114 -19.02 -0.39 -1.14
CA ALA A 114 -17.97 -1.09 -1.87
C ALA A 114 -16.73 -1.32 -0.99
N GLU A 115 -16.26 -0.28 -0.30
CA GLU A 115 -15.14 -0.36 0.65
C GLU A 115 -15.41 -1.39 1.75
N ARG A 116 -16.60 -1.33 2.37
CA ARG A 116 -16.99 -2.29 3.41
C ARG A 116 -17.02 -3.73 2.88
N SER A 117 -17.63 -3.93 1.72
CA SER A 117 -17.76 -5.26 1.11
C SER A 117 -16.38 -5.83 0.76
N TYR A 118 -15.47 -4.99 0.27
CA TYR A 118 -14.09 -5.38 -0.02
C TYR A 118 -13.36 -5.88 1.22
N VAL A 119 -13.39 -5.13 2.32
CA VAL A 119 -12.73 -5.55 3.56
C VAL A 119 -13.37 -6.80 4.17
N GLN A 120 -14.70 -6.91 4.11
CA GLN A 120 -15.41 -8.12 4.56
C GLN A 120 -15.01 -9.35 3.76
N ALA A 121 -14.78 -9.21 2.44
CA ALA A 121 -14.30 -10.30 1.59
C ALA A 121 -12.90 -10.78 2.03
N LEU A 122 -11.96 -9.86 2.28
CA LEU A 122 -10.62 -10.18 2.78
C LEU A 122 -10.67 -10.95 4.11
N LEU A 123 -11.46 -10.46 5.07
CA LEU A 123 -11.62 -11.11 6.38
C LEU A 123 -12.33 -12.46 6.30
N LYS A 124 -13.25 -12.64 5.34
CA LYS A 124 -13.91 -13.92 5.09
C LYS A 124 -12.94 -14.92 4.49
N GLU A 125 -12.13 -14.51 3.51
CA GLU A 125 -11.10 -15.36 2.92
C GLU A 125 -10.06 -15.80 3.96
N ASP A 126 -9.60 -14.87 4.81
CA ASP A 126 -8.67 -15.16 5.91
C ASP A 126 -9.21 -16.26 6.84
N ARG A 127 -10.47 -16.11 7.28
CA ARG A 127 -11.15 -17.11 8.13
C ARG A 127 -11.32 -18.46 7.44
N LEU A 128 -11.60 -18.48 6.14
CA LEU A 128 -11.70 -19.72 5.38
C LEU A 128 -10.35 -20.44 5.27
N ARG A 129 -9.26 -19.69 5.04
CA ARG A 129 -7.89 -20.23 5.02
C ARG A 129 -7.52 -20.84 6.37
N GLU A 130 -7.84 -20.14 7.47
CA GLU A 130 -7.63 -20.62 8.84
C GLU A 130 -8.43 -21.91 9.11
N ARG A 131 -9.72 -21.94 8.79
CA ARG A 131 -10.56 -23.14 8.93
C ARG A 131 -10.03 -24.33 8.12
N ARG A 132 -9.51 -24.06 6.92
CA ARG A 132 -8.92 -25.07 6.04
C ARG A 132 -7.49 -25.47 6.43
N ARG A 133 -6.93 -24.87 7.49
CA ARG A 133 -5.54 -25.06 7.94
C ARG A 133 -4.54 -24.88 6.80
N VAL A 134 -4.81 -23.93 5.88
CA VAL A 134 -3.89 -23.63 4.77
C VAL A 134 -2.59 -23.11 5.39
N PRO A 135 -1.44 -23.76 5.13
CA PRO A 135 -0.15 -23.33 5.67
C PRO A 135 0.15 -21.89 5.24
N ARG A 136 0.66 -21.08 6.17
CA ARG A 136 1.14 -19.73 5.88
C ARG A 136 2.67 -19.71 6.00
N PRO A 137 3.36 -18.94 5.16
CA PRO A 137 4.73 -18.56 5.46
C PRO A 137 4.75 -17.91 6.85
N SER A 138 5.43 -18.52 7.80
CA SER A 138 5.59 -17.94 9.13
C SER A 138 6.85 -17.10 9.11
N PHE A 139 6.67 -15.78 9.02
CA PHE A 139 7.73 -14.84 9.35
C PHE A 139 7.70 -14.68 10.88
N ARG A 140 8.41 -15.57 11.60
CA ARG A 140 8.49 -15.52 13.08
C ARG A 140 8.99 -14.18 13.62
N THR A 141 9.65 -13.40 12.78
CA THR A 141 10.04 -12.03 13.07
C THR A 141 9.44 -11.13 12.00
N PRO A 142 8.54 -10.21 12.38
CA PRO A 142 8.14 -9.11 11.52
C PRO A 142 9.35 -8.38 10.94
N PHE A 143 9.42 -8.19 9.61
CA PHE A 143 10.60 -7.60 8.95
C PHE A 143 10.87 -6.15 9.43
N TRP A 144 9.88 -5.43 9.96
CA TRP A 144 10.09 -4.11 10.57
C TRP A 144 10.74 -4.15 11.96
N LEU A 145 10.64 -5.26 12.69
CA LEU A 145 11.44 -5.47 13.92
C LEU A 145 12.92 -5.68 13.59
N LEU A 146 13.27 -6.10 12.37
CA LEU A 146 14.66 -6.17 11.91
C LEU A 146 15.28 -4.78 11.67
N ARG A 147 14.48 -3.70 11.59
CA ARG A 147 14.98 -2.31 11.45
C ARG A 147 15.32 -1.62 12.77
N ARG A 148 14.80 -2.09 13.91
CA ARG A 148 15.06 -1.47 15.22
C ARG A 148 16.35 -1.92 15.91
N GLY A 149 17.27 -2.55 15.17
CA GLY A 149 18.54 -3.04 15.72
C GLY A 149 19.71 -2.83 14.76
N ARG A 150 20.15 -1.58 14.62
CA ARG A 150 21.58 -1.20 14.46
C ARG A 150 21.78 0.20 15.03
#